data_AF-A0A915MZ28-F1
#
_entry.id   AF-A0A915MZ28-F1
#
_cell.length_a   1.000
_cell.length_b   1.000
_cell.length_c   1.000
_cell.angle_alpha   90.00
_cell.angle_beta   90.00
_cell.angle_gamma   90.00
#
_symmetry.space_group_name_H-M   'P 1'
#
loop_
_entity.id
_entity.type
_entity.pdbx_description
1 polymer ?
#
loop_
_entity_poly.entity_id
_entity_poly.type
_entity_poly.pdbx_seq_one_letter_code
_entity_poly.pdbx_strand_id
1 'polypeptide(L)'
;MERKIERLSDTKKMEAEKRTNCFLDILLDLQEQNDFTDEDIREEVETFMFEGHDTVSSSLGFMVFWLGHREKLQEKLRTEMREIFNSDVGRDVTLDDMTKMRYAESCIRETMRLLPTVPVRSYDFIRICHLDNWSCGFIIPKGVTVMVPPFAIHRDPRYFHNPDEFDPDHFTTERVIVRFER
;
A
#
# COMPACT_ATOMS: atom_id res chain seq x y z
N MET A 1 -10.77 50.45 -11.59
CA MET A 1 -9.46 49.83 -11.32
C MET A 1 -9.54 48.97 -10.05
N GLU A 2 -10.17 49.48 -8.99
CA GLU A 2 -10.42 48.78 -7.70
C GLU A 2 -11.18 47.46 -7.83
N ARG A 3 -12.26 47.39 -8.62
CA ARG A 3 -13.00 46.13 -8.89
C ARG A 3 -12.19 45.01 -9.54
N LYS A 4 -11.05 45.32 -10.17
CA LYS A 4 -10.17 44.32 -10.80
C LYS A 4 -9.15 43.78 -9.79
N ILE A 5 -8.76 44.61 -8.82
CA ILE A 5 -7.85 44.26 -7.72
C ILE A 5 -8.59 43.39 -6.69
N GLU A 6 -9.86 43.70 -6.40
CA GLU A 6 -10.72 42.91 -5.50
C GLU A 6 -10.98 41.50 -6.05
N ARG A 7 -11.25 41.37 -7.37
CA ARG A 7 -11.37 40.05 -8.01
C ARG A 7 -10.07 39.25 -7.99
N LEU A 8 -8.91 39.90 -8.14
CA LEU A 8 -7.60 39.24 -8.06
C LEU A 8 -7.25 38.82 -6.61
N SER A 9 -7.65 39.59 -5.60
CA SER A 9 -7.51 39.19 -4.20
C SER A 9 -8.45 38.06 -3.81
N ASP A 10 -9.67 38.05 -4.35
CA ASP A 10 -10.65 36.99 -4.12
C ASP A 10 -10.26 35.69 -4.85
N THR A 11 -9.64 35.79 -6.03
CA THR A 11 -9.12 34.63 -6.77
C THR A 11 -7.91 34.03 -6.04
N LYS A 12 -7.00 34.86 -5.50
CA LYS A 12 -5.89 34.40 -4.65
C LYS A 12 -6.36 33.82 -3.31
N LYS A 13 -7.44 34.36 -2.72
CA LYS A 13 -8.05 33.79 -1.51
C LYS A 13 -8.73 32.45 -1.78
N MET A 14 -9.44 32.31 -2.90
CA MET A 14 -10.02 31.02 -3.32
C MET A 14 -8.96 29.97 -3.68
N GLU A 15 -7.83 30.36 -4.26
CA GLU A 15 -6.69 29.47 -4.51
C GLU A 15 -5.96 29.08 -3.20
N ALA A 16 -5.95 29.95 -2.20
CA ALA A 16 -5.37 29.69 -0.88
C ALA A 16 -6.28 28.82 0.00
N GLU A 17 -7.60 28.94 -0.10
CA GLU A 17 -8.59 28.19 0.69
C GLU A 17 -8.72 26.69 0.31
N LYS A 18 -7.95 26.23 -0.69
CA LYS A 18 -7.94 24.82 -1.09
C LYS A 18 -6.54 24.28 -1.44
N ARG A 19 -5.47 24.85 -0.85
CA ARG A 19 -4.20 24.14 -0.84
C ARG A 19 -4.32 22.93 0.07
N THR A 20 -4.42 21.75 -0.53
CA THR A 20 -4.12 20.52 0.18
C THR A 20 -2.63 20.56 0.49
N ASN A 21 -2.25 20.71 1.76
CA ASN A 21 -0.84 20.67 2.16
C ASN A 21 -0.23 19.38 1.62
N CYS A 22 0.78 19.49 0.78
CA CYS A 22 1.53 18.33 0.34
C CYS A 22 2.48 17.88 1.46
N PHE A 23 3.06 16.68 1.32
CA PHE A 23 3.95 16.12 2.35
C PHE A 23 5.05 17.11 2.77
N LEU A 24 5.69 17.77 1.80
CA LEU A 24 6.74 18.75 2.10
C LEU A 24 6.21 20.01 2.78
N ASP A 25 5.01 20.48 2.43
CA ASP A 25 4.38 21.62 3.11
C ASP A 25 4.17 21.30 4.60
N ILE A 26 3.76 20.07 4.93
CA ILE A 26 3.59 19.61 6.31
C ILE A 26 4.93 19.60 7.07
N LEU A 27 6.00 19.13 6.44
CA LEU A 27 7.33 19.12 7.07
C LEU A 27 7.88 20.53 7.31
N LEU A 28 7.63 21.45 6.38
CA LEU A 28 8.01 22.86 6.53
C LEU A 28 7.20 23.55 7.63
N ASP A 29 5.88 23.29 7.71
CA ASP A 29 5.04 23.79 8.80
C ASP A 29 5.53 23.27 10.17
N LEU A 30 6.02 22.02 10.24
CA LEU A 30 6.57 21.44 11.46
C LEU A 30 7.91 22.06 11.87
N GLN A 31 8.75 22.44 10.91
CA GLN A 31 9.97 23.21 11.16
C GLN A 31 9.68 24.61 11.71
N GLU A 32 8.60 25.26 11.25
CA GLU A 32 8.20 26.57 11.78
C GLU A 32 7.63 26.49 13.20
N GLN A 33 7.02 25.35 13.57
CA GLN A 33 6.31 25.17 14.84
C GLN A 33 7.09 24.39 15.91
N ASN A 34 8.12 23.62 15.54
CA ASN A 34 8.92 22.77 16.43
C ASN A 34 10.43 22.85 16.09
N ASP A 35 11.27 22.17 16.87
CA ASP A 35 12.72 22.04 16.63
C ASP A 35 13.06 21.07 15.46
N PHE A 36 12.30 21.08 14.36
CA PHE A 36 12.57 20.23 13.20
C PHE A 36 13.64 20.89 12.32
N THR A 37 14.82 20.28 12.23
CA THR A 37 15.95 20.82 11.49
C THR A 37 15.84 20.53 9.99
N ASP A 38 16.61 21.25 9.16
CA ASP A 38 16.72 20.93 7.73
C ASP A 38 17.22 19.50 7.48
N GLU A 39 18.01 18.95 8.41
CA GLU A 39 18.49 17.57 8.33
C GLU A 39 17.35 16.58 8.60
N ASP A 40 16.52 16.83 9.62
CA ASP A 40 15.34 16.00 9.90
C ASP A 40 14.38 15.98 8.70
N ILE A 41 14.14 17.13 8.05
CA ILE A 41 13.31 17.19 6.82
C ILE A 41 13.93 16.34 5.71
N ARG A 42 15.25 16.45 5.51
CA ARG A 42 15.95 15.68 4.48
C ARG A 42 15.82 14.18 4.75
N GLU A 43 16.05 13.75 5.98
CA GLU A 43 15.97 12.34 6.38
C GLU A 43 14.56 11.78 6.16
N GLU A 44 13.51 12.52 6.53
CA GLU A 44 12.12 12.10 6.30
C GLU A 44 11.76 12.02 4.81
N VAL A 45 12.19 13.00 4.01
CA VAL A 45 11.96 13.00 2.55
C VAL A 45 12.71 11.85 1.89
N GLU A 46 13.97 11.60 2.27
CA GLU A 46 14.76 10.51 1.74
C GLU A 46 14.12 9.15 2.07
N THR A 47 13.71 8.95 3.32
CA THR A 47 13.03 7.74 3.78
C THR A 47 11.74 7.50 3.00
N PHE A 48 10.88 8.51 2.90
CA PHE A 48 9.61 8.38 2.18
C PHE A 48 9.80 8.03 0.69
N MET A 49 10.75 8.68 0.03
CA MET A 49 11.05 8.43 -1.39
C MET A 49 11.64 7.03 -1.60
N PHE A 50 12.57 6.60 -0.74
CA PHE A 50 13.21 5.31 -0.84
C PHE A 50 12.23 4.16 -0.58
N GLU A 51 11.52 4.19 0.55
CA GLU A 51 10.59 3.13 0.93
C GLU A 51 9.36 3.07 0.01
N GLY A 52 8.87 4.24 -0.43
CA GLY A 52 7.68 4.35 -1.28
C GLY A 52 7.92 3.99 -2.75
N HIS A 53 9.13 4.22 -3.28
CA HIS A 53 9.39 4.02 -4.71
C HIS A 53 9.64 2.55 -5.06
N ASP A 54 10.65 1.94 -4.44
CA ASP A 54 11.14 0.62 -4.87
C ASP A 54 10.14 -0.50 -4.54
N THR A 55 9.43 -0.37 -3.42
CA THR A 55 8.41 -1.35 -3.02
C THR A 55 7.19 -1.29 -3.92
N VAL A 56 6.70 -0.10 -4.28
CA VAL A 56 5.51 0.05 -5.12
C VAL A 56 5.82 -0.34 -6.57
N SER A 57 6.93 0.14 -7.12
CA SER A 57 7.35 -0.16 -8.50
C SER A 57 7.56 -1.66 -8.71
N SER A 58 8.23 -2.34 -7.77
CA SER A 58 8.43 -3.80 -7.82
C SER A 58 7.11 -4.56 -7.74
N SER A 59 6.21 -4.15 -6.85
CA SER A 59 4.88 -4.77 -6.70
C SER A 59 4.08 -4.66 -8.00
N LEU A 60 4.07 -3.48 -8.62
CA LEU A 60 3.40 -3.26 -9.90
C LEU A 60 4.03 -4.08 -11.02
N GLY A 61 5.36 -4.13 -11.09
CA GLY A 61 6.10 -4.95 -12.06
C GLY A 61 5.76 -6.43 -11.97
N PHE A 62 5.70 -6.98 -10.75
CA PHE A 62 5.30 -8.37 -10.51
C PHE A 62 3.85 -8.64 -10.88
N MET A 63 2.93 -7.70 -10.61
CA MET A 63 1.53 -7.84 -10.99
C MET A 63 1.39 -7.91 -12.52
N VAL A 64 2.07 -7.00 -13.24
CA VAL A 64 2.10 -7.01 -14.71
C VAL A 64 2.71 -8.31 -15.24
N PHE A 65 3.79 -8.80 -14.62
CA PHE A 65 4.40 -10.08 -14.97
C PHE A 65 3.39 -11.24 -14.86
N TRP A 66 2.68 -11.37 -13.72
CA TRP A 66 1.72 -12.45 -13.52
C TRP A 66 0.53 -12.37 -14.48
N LEU A 67 -0.05 -11.18 -14.65
CA LEU A 67 -1.18 -10.97 -15.55
C LEU A 67 -0.79 -11.19 -17.02
N GLY A 68 0.42 -10.79 -17.42
CA GLY A 68 0.93 -11.00 -18.78
C GLY A 68 1.07 -12.48 -19.17
N HIS A 69 1.23 -13.38 -18.19
CA HIS A 69 1.29 -14.83 -18.42
C HIS A 69 -0.07 -15.54 -18.20
N ARG A 70 -1.14 -14.78 -17.91
CA ARG A 70 -2.46 -15.30 -17.52
C ARG A 70 -3.57 -14.49 -18.19
N GLU A 71 -3.73 -14.71 -19.50
CA GLU A 71 -4.68 -14.00 -20.36
C GLU A 71 -6.11 -13.95 -19.78
N LYS A 72 -6.61 -15.06 -19.21
CA LYS A 72 -7.94 -15.12 -18.59
C LYS A 72 -8.08 -14.16 -17.40
N LEU A 73 -7.05 -14.08 -16.55
CA LEU A 73 -7.05 -13.18 -15.38
C LEU A 73 -6.90 -11.72 -15.82
N GLN A 74 -6.08 -11.48 -16.84
CA GLN A 74 -5.92 -10.16 -17.45
C GLN A 74 -7.24 -9.67 -18.07
N GLU A 75 -7.98 -10.54 -18.76
CA GLU A 75 -9.28 -10.17 -19.35
C GLU A 75 -10.33 -9.89 -18.28
N LYS A 76 -10.34 -10.65 -17.17
CA LYS A 76 -11.21 -10.37 -16.02
C LYS A 76 -10.94 -8.98 -15.43
N LEU A 77 -9.66 -8.61 -15.25
CA LEU A 77 -9.28 -7.26 -14.80
C LEU A 77 -9.67 -6.18 -15.81
N ARG A 78 -9.44 -6.43 -17.11
CA ARG A 78 -9.82 -5.50 -18.18
C ARG A 78 -11.34 -5.28 -18.22
N THR A 79 -12.11 -6.32 -17.97
CA THR A 79 -13.58 -6.25 -17.90
C THR A 79 -14.01 -5.38 -16.73
N GLU A 80 -13.46 -5.59 -15.52
CA GLU A 80 -13.72 -4.73 -14.36
C GLU A 80 -13.43 -3.26 -14.67
N MET A 81 -12.27 -2.95 -15.25
CA MET A 81 -11.94 -1.57 -15.62
C MET A 81 -12.94 -0.98 -16.62
N ARG A 82 -13.36 -1.75 -17.63
CA ARG A 82 -14.36 -1.29 -18.62
C ARG A 82 -15.71 -1.00 -17.98
N GLU A 83 -16.14 -1.80 -17.01
CA GLU A 83 -17.40 -1.62 -16.28
C GLU A 83 -17.37 -0.37 -15.40
N ILE A 84 -16.25 -0.11 -14.71
CA ILE A 84 -16.09 1.07 -13.86
C ILE A 84 -16.05 2.36 -14.69
N PHE A 85 -15.30 2.35 -15.80
CA PHE A 85 -15.09 3.54 -16.61
C PHE A 85 -16.13 3.71 -17.73
N ASN A 86 -16.98 2.72 -18.00
CA ASN A 86 -18.04 2.77 -19.03
C ASN A 86 -17.56 3.30 -20.40
N SER A 87 -16.33 2.95 -20.79
CA SER A 87 -15.64 3.45 -22.01
C SER A 87 -15.25 4.94 -22.00
N ASP A 88 -15.45 5.66 -20.91
CA ASP A 88 -14.89 7.00 -20.70
C ASP A 88 -13.45 6.88 -20.17
N VAL A 89 -12.53 6.66 -21.10
CA VAL A 89 -11.09 6.51 -20.81
C VAL A 89 -10.41 7.87 -20.59
N GLY A 90 -11.13 8.99 -20.80
CA GLY A 90 -10.57 10.34 -20.76
C GLY A 90 -10.79 11.08 -19.44
N ARG A 91 -11.68 10.58 -18.57
CA ARG A 91 -11.94 11.21 -17.27
C ARG A 91 -10.94 10.77 -16.20
N ASP A 92 -10.77 11.63 -15.21
CA ASP A 92 -9.97 11.32 -14.03
C ASP A 92 -10.60 10.20 -13.18
N VAL A 93 -9.75 9.42 -12.52
CA VAL A 93 -10.14 8.40 -11.54
C VAL A 93 -10.62 9.08 -10.26
N THR A 94 -11.79 8.69 -9.78
CA THR A 94 -12.38 9.21 -8.53
C THR A 94 -12.19 8.24 -7.37
N LEU A 95 -12.37 8.72 -6.13
CA LEU A 95 -12.38 7.86 -4.94
C LEU A 95 -13.47 6.77 -5.04
N ASP A 96 -14.63 7.10 -5.59
CA ASP A 96 -15.74 6.15 -5.77
C ASP A 96 -15.37 5.02 -6.74
N ASP A 97 -14.62 5.33 -7.80
CA ASP A 97 -14.11 4.30 -8.72
C ASP A 97 -13.19 3.32 -8.02
N MET A 98 -12.27 3.81 -7.18
CA MET A 98 -11.34 2.95 -6.43
C MET A 98 -12.08 1.96 -5.53
N THR A 99 -13.21 2.34 -4.93
CA THR A 99 -14.02 1.41 -4.11
C THR A 99 -14.63 0.26 -4.91
N LYS A 100 -14.72 0.40 -6.23
CA LYS A 100 -15.26 -0.61 -7.15
C LYS A 100 -14.18 -1.56 -7.70
N MET A 101 -12.90 -1.21 -7.59
CA MET A 101 -11.75 -1.97 -8.14
C MET A 101 -11.39 -3.21 -7.28
N ARG A 102 -12.37 -4.05 -6.96
CA ARG A 102 -12.23 -5.17 -6.02
C ARG A 102 -11.33 -6.29 -6.54
N TYR A 103 -11.43 -6.60 -7.83
CA TYR A 103 -10.61 -7.61 -8.48
C TYR A 103 -9.19 -7.10 -8.73
N ALA A 104 -9.02 -5.82 -9.09
CA ALA A 104 -7.70 -5.18 -9.11
C ALA A 104 -7.01 -5.25 -7.74
N GLU A 105 -7.72 -4.92 -6.66
CA GLU A 105 -7.22 -5.05 -5.29
C GLU A 105 -6.82 -6.50 -4.99
N SER A 106 -7.65 -7.46 -5.37
CA SER A 106 -7.35 -8.90 -5.21
C SER A 106 -6.10 -9.32 -5.97
N CYS A 107 -5.88 -8.80 -7.18
CA CYS A 107 -4.65 -9.03 -7.96
C CYS A 107 -3.41 -8.44 -7.27
N ILE A 108 -3.50 -7.24 -6.69
CA ILE A 108 -2.41 -6.62 -5.92
C ILE A 108 -2.09 -7.48 -4.69
N ARG A 109 -3.11 -7.91 -3.94
CA ARG A 109 -2.95 -8.76 -2.75
C ARG A 109 -2.33 -10.11 -3.10
N GLU A 110 -2.75 -10.72 -4.20
CA GLU A 110 -2.17 -11.99 -4.69
C GLU A 110 -0.74 -11.84 -5.19
N THR A 111 -0.43 -10.71 -5.81
CA THR A 111 0.95 -10.37 -6.18
C THR A 111 1.83 -10.29 -4.93
N MET A 112 1.39 -9.57 -3.90
CA MET A 112 2.13 -9.45 -2.63
C MET A 112 2.17 -10.75 -1.82
N ARG A 113 1.23 -11.67 -2.05
CA ARG A 113 1.23 -13.01 -1.44
C ARG A 113 2.37 -13.86 -2.01
N LEU A 114 2.46 -13.92 -3.34
CA LEU A 114 3.46 -14.74 -4.03
C LEU A 114 4.82 -14.07 -4.11
N LEU A 115 4.87 -12.79 -4.48
CA LEU A 115 6.10 -12.02 -4.63
C LEU A 115 6.07 -10.80 -3.71
N PRO A 116 6.08 -11.00 -2.38
CA PRO A 116 6.25 -9.91 -1.45
C PRO A 116 7.58 -9.20 -1.72
N THR A 117 7.54 -7.88 -1.89
CA THR A 117 8.74 -7.05 -2.08
C THR A 117 9.69 -7.10 -0.89
N VAL A 118 9.16 -7.44 0.29
CA VAL A 118 9.93 -7.79 1.48
C VAL A 118 9.60 -9.24 1.88
N PRO A 119 10.31 -10.24 1.33
CA PRO A 119 9.93 -11.66 1.45
C PRO A 119 10.16 -12.25 2.84
N VAL A 120 11.16 -11.73 3.53
CA VAL A 120 11.39 -11.96 4.94
C VAL A 120 11.42 -10.58 5.57
N ARG A 121 10.42 -10.29 6.42
CA ARG A 121 10.48 -9.14 7.31
C ARG A 121 11.26 -9.62 8.53
N SER A 122 12.58 -9.52 8.43
CA SER A 122 13.39 -9.41 9.64
C SER A 122 12.98 -8.09 10.28
N TYR A 123 12.49 -8.11 11.52
CA TYR A 123 12.43 -6.86 12.28
C TYR A 123 13.89 -6.51 12.62
N ASP A 124 14.62 -5.99 11.64
CA ASP A 124 16.05 -5.66 11.74
C ASP A 124 16.32 -4.53 12.76
N PHE A 125 15.26 -3.95 13.31
CA PHE A 125 15.32 -3.29 14.62
C PHE A 125 14.46 -4.06 15.63
N ILE A 126 15.07 -5.10 16.20
CA ILE A 126 15.05 -5.38 17.65
C ILE A 126 13.64 -5.25 18.27
N ARG A 127 12.77 -6.23 18.05
CA ARG A 127 12.12 -6.80 19.23
C ARG A 127 13.06 -7.85 19.79
N ILE A 128 14.14 -7.39 20.43
CA ILE A 128 14.70 -8.16 21.53
C ILE A 128 13.51 -8.30 22.46
N CYS A 129 13.06 -9.54 22.69
CA CYS A 129 12.05 -9.77 23.72
C CYS A 129 12.66 -9.19 25.01
N HIS A 130 12.17 -8.04 25.50
CA HIS A 130 12.78 -7.39 26.66
C HIS A 130 12.39 -8.08 27.97
N LEU A 131 11.40 -8.97 27.87
CA LEU A 131 10.77 -9.78 28.90
C LEU A 131 10.47 -11.16 28.28
N ASP A 132 10.47 -12.17 29.14
CA ASP A 132 9.94 -13.48 28.79
C ASP A 132 8.43 -13.33 28.55
N ASN A 133 7.96 -13.66 27.35
CA ASN A 133 6.56 -13.54 26.97
C ASN A 133 5.98 -14.90 26.58
N TRP A 134 4.69 -15.09 26.88
CA TRP A 134 3.95 -16.28 26.50
C TRP A 134 3.33 -16.09 25.12
N SER A 135 3.76 -16.89 24.16
CA SER A 135 3.16 -16.95 22.83
C SER A 135 2.95 -18.40 22.42
N CYS A 136 1.73 -18.77 22.02
CA CYS A 136 1.41 -20.10 21.47
C CYS A 136 1.83 -21.29 22.36
N GLY A 137 1.91 -21.14 23.68
CA GLY A 137 2.37 -22.21 24.58
C GLY A 137 3.85 -22.20 24.93
N PHE A 138 4.62 -21.26 24.37
CA PHE A 138 6.08 -21.19 24.51
C PHE A 138 6.51 -19.87 25.16
N ILE A 139 7.59 -19.94 25.94
CA ILE A 139 8.29 -18.77 26.46
C ILE A 139 9.33 -18.37 25.41
N ILE A 140 9.22 -17.15 24.89
CA ILE A 140 10.26 -16.55 24.05
C ILE A 140 11.30 -15.93 24.99
N PRO A 141 12.54 -16.43 25.04
CA PRO A 141 13.55 -15.90 25.95
C PRO A 141 13.93 -14.47 25.61
N LYS A 142 14.27 -13.70 26.63
CA LYS A 142 14.89 -12.39 26.42
C LYS A 142 16.17 -12.48 25.59
N GLY A 143 16.36 -11.54 24.66
CA GLY A 143 17.58 -11.43 23.85
C GLY A 143 17.55 -12.16 22.50
N VAL A 144 16.49 -12.91 22.19
CA VAL A 144 16.37 -13.62 20.91
C VAL A 144 15.72 -12.75 19.83
N THR A 145 16.11 -12.97 18.58
CA THR A 145 15.49 -12.34 17.40
C THR A 145 14.32 -13.18 16.92
N VAL A 146 13.15 -12.55 16.78
CA VAL A 146 11.95 -13.17 16.19
C VAL A 146 11.82 -12.73 14.74
N MET A 147 11.79 -13.70 13.83
CA MET A 147 11.61 -13.46 12.40
C MET A 147 10.22 -13.91 11.97
N VAL A 148 9.52 -13.07 11.20
CA VAL A 148 8.28 -13.45 10.53
C VAL A 148 8.59 -13.55 9.04
N PRO A 149 8.39 -14.74 8.43
CA PRO A 149 8.60 -14.90 7.00
C PRO A 149 7.25 -14.85 6.23
N PRO A 150 6.76 -13.66 5.81
CA PRO A 150 5.56 -13.55 4.99
C PRO A 150 5.59 -14.49 3.80
N PHE A 151 6.73 -14.61 3.10
CA PHE A 151 6.86 -15.47 1.92
C PHE A 151 6.46 -16.93 2.19
N ALA A 152 6.83 -17.48 3.36
CA ALA A 152 6.50 -18.84 3.76
C ALA A 152 5.06 -18.94 4.28
N ILE A 153 4.64 -18.02 5.15
CA ILE A 153 3.28 -17.99 5.72
C ILE A 153 2.22 -17.85 4.61
N HIS A 154 2.51 -16.99 3.63
CA HIS A 154 1.64 -16.71 2.49
C HIS A 154 1.51 -17.89 1.51
N ARG A 155 2.34 -18.93 1.65
CA ARG A 155 2.30 -20.16 0.83
C ARG A 155 1.89 -21.40 1.63
N ASP A 156 1.44 -21.21 2.86
CA ASP A 156 1.07 -22.33 3.70
C ASP A 156 -0.25 -22.95 3.18
N PRO A 157 -0.25 -24.24 2.79
CA PRO A 157 -1.43 -24.92 2.25
C PRO A 157 -2.56 -25.07 3.28
N ARG A 158 -2.29 -24.86 4.58
CA ARG A 158 -3.32 -24.82 5.62
C ARG A 158 -4.26 -23.62 5.45
N TYR A 159 -3.75 -22.54 4.85
CA TYR A 159 -4.46 -21.28 4.69
C TYR A 159 -4.80 -20.97 3.23
N PHE A 160 -3.95 -21.34 2.27
CA PHE A 160 -4.16 -21.09 0.83
C PHE A 160 -4.28 -22.40 0.05
N HIS A 161 -5.31 -22.51 -0.79
CA HIS A 161 -5.44 -23.64 -1.73
C HIS A 161 -4.49 -23.42 -2.92
N ASN A 162 -3.83 -24.46 -3.44
CA ASN A 162 -2.82 -24.30 -4.51
C ASN A 162 -1.87 -23.10 -4.25
N PRO A 163 -1.14 -23.08 -3.13
CA PRO A 163 -0.44 -21.88 -2.65
C PRO A 163 0.62 -21.34 -3.60
N ASP A 164 1.11 -22.13 -4.55
CA ASP A 164 2.11 -21.69 -5.52
C ASP A 164 1.49 -21.13 -6.82
N GLU A 165 0.17 -21.21 -6.97
CA GLU A 165 -0.56 -20.64 -8.11
C GLU A 165 -0.97 -19.20 -7.84
N PHE A 166 -0.88 -18.35 -8.87
CA PHE A 166 -1.43 -17.00 -8.83
C PHE A 166 -2.94 -17.07 -9.06
N ASP A 167 -3.70 -16.96 -7.97
CA ASP A 167 -5.16 -16.99 -7.96
C ASP A 167 -5.71 -15.81 -7.14
N PRO A 168 -6.11 -14.70 -7.81
CA PRO A 168 -6.72 -13.56 -7.13
C PRO A 168 -7.99 -13.92 -6.35
N ASP A 169 -8.67 -15.03 -6.67
CA ASP A 169 -9.88 -15.41 -5.96
C ASP A 169 -9.59 -15.83 -4.50
N HIS A 170 -8.33 -16.06 -4.11
CA HIS A 170 -7.89 -16.18 -2.71
C HIS A 170 -8.33 -15.03 -1.81
N PHE A 171 -8.53 -13.85 -2.39
CA PHE A 171 -8.87 -12.63 -1.67
C PHE A 171 -10.32 -12.18 -1.85
N THR A 172 -11.17 -13.05 -2.41
CA THR A 172 -12.63 -12.89 -2.37
C THR A 172 -13.13 -12.87 -0.92
N THR A 173 -14.19 -12.11 -0.68
CA THR A 173 -14.76 -11.92 0.66
C THR A 173 -15.08 -13.26 1.33
N GLU A 174 -15.64 -14.21 0.59
CA GLU A 174 -16.02 -15.54 1.07
C GLU A 174 -14.80 -16.33 1.54
N ARG A 175 -13.69 -16.33 0.78
CA ARG A 175 -12.48 -17.07 1.13
C ARG A 175 -11.72 -16.45 2.29
N VAL A 176 -11.75 -15.12 2.41
CA VAL A 176 -11.14 -14.42 3.53
C VAL A 176 -11.88 -14.75 4.84
N ILE A 177 -13.22 -14.78 4.84
CA ILE A 177 -14.01 -15.09 6.04
C ILE A 177 -13.70 -16.52 6.53
N VAL A 178 -13.74 -17.52 5.64
CA VAL A 178 -13.49 -18.92 6.00
C VAL A 178 -12.11 -19.13 6.64
N ARG A 179 -11.11 -18.30 6.32
CA ARG A 179 -9.78 -18.38 6.94
C ARG A 179 -9.78 -17.99 8.42
N PHE A 180 -10.60 -17.03 8.82
CA PHE A 180 -10.62 -16.51 10.20
C PHE A 180 -11.52 -17.29 11.15
N GLU A 181 -12.32 -18.23 10.63
CA GLU A 181 -13.20 -19.10 11.42
C GLU A 181 -12.54 -20.44 11.84
N ARG A 182 -11.27 -20.66 11.50
CA ARG A 182 -10.45 -21.83 11.88
C ARG A 182 -9.47 -21.49 12.99
#